data_AF-A0A6B1HU92-F1
#
_entry.id   AF-A0A6B1HU92-F1
#
_cell.length_a   1.000
_cell.length_b   1.000
_cell.length_c   1.000
_cell.angle_alpha   90.00
_cell.angle_beta   90.00
_cell.angle_gamma   90.00
#
_symmetry.space_group_name_H-M   'P 1'
#
loop_
_entity.id
_entity.type
_entity.pdbx_description
1 polymer ?
#
loop_
_entity_poly.entity_id
_entity_poly.type
_entity_poly.pdbx_seq_one_letter_code
_entity_poly.pdbx_strand_id
1 'polypeptide(L)' 'MMRHFLAGHLGKAADDEVRVQYGGSVKPENSAELFAQDNIDGGLIGGAALDAGQFAAIVKAAL' A
#
# COMPACT_ATOMS: atom_id res chain seq x y z
N MET A 1 4.03 -6.89 -11.16
CA MET A 1 4.86 -6.17 -12.16
C MET A 1 5.94 -5.31 -11.51
N MET A 2 5.60 -4.34 -10.65
CA MET A 2 6.62 -3.47 -10.04
C MET A 2 7.68 -4.24 -9.25
N ARG A 3 7.26 -5.18 -8.40
CA ARG A 3 8.19 -6.01 -7.60
C ARG A 3 9.19 -6.78 -8.47
N HIS A 4 8.68 -7.49 -9.47
CA HIS A 4 9.50 -8.20 -10.46
C HIS A 4 10.48 -7.26 -11.21
N PHE A 5 10.05 -6.06 -11.58
CA PHE A 5 10.93 -5.06 -12.20
C PHE A 5 12.07 -4.67 -11.25
N LEU A 6 11.79 -4.41 -9.98
CA LEU A 6 12.79 -4.09 -8.98
C LEU A 6 13.76 -5.26 -8.78
N ALA A 7 13.27 -6.49 -8.65
CA ALA A 7 14.11 -7.68 -8.51
C ALA A 7 15.07 -7.88 -9.70
N GLY A 8 14.63 -7.55 -10.92
CA GLY A 8 15.46 -7.62 -12.13
C GLY A 8 16.58 -6.59 -12.19
N HIS A 9 16.44 -5.44 -11.53
CA HIS A 9 17.40 -4.33 -11.60
C HIS A 9 18.23 -4.14 -10.33
N LEU A 10 17.69 -4.51 -9.17
CA LEU A 10 18.30 -4.33 -7.86
C LEU A 10 18.71 -5.67 -7.22
N GLY A 11 18.40 -6.79 -7.88
CA GLY A 11 18.65 -8.13 -7.38
C GLY A 11 17.49 -8.68 -6.54
N LYS A 12 17.48 -10.00 -6.34
CA LYS A 12 16.36 -10.71 -5.67
C LYS A 12 16.07 -10.23 -4.25
N ALA A 13 17.06 -9.69 -3.53
CA ALA A 13 16.84 -9.14 -2.19
C ALA A 13 15.84 -7.96 -2.19
N ALA A 14 15.74 -7.22 -3.30
CA ALA A 14 14.80 -6.11 -3.42
C ALA A 14 13.33 -6.55 -3.51
N ASP A 15 13.04 -7.82 -3.84
CA ASP A 15 11.68 -8.33 -3.93
C ASP A 15 10.99 -8.24 -2.56
N ASP A 16 11.71 -8.55 -1.48
CA ASP A 16 11.17 -8.58 -0.10
C ASP A 16 11.46 -7.31 0.71
N GLU A 17 12.56 -6.59 0.42
CA GLU A 17 12.97 -5.43 1.22
C GLU A 17 12.28 -4.13 0.80
N VAL A 18 11.86 -4.00 -0.46
CA VAL A 18 11.27 -2.77 -0.98
C VAL A 18 9.75 -2.80 -0.80
N ARG A 19 9.25 -1.86 -0.01
CA ARG A 19 7.81 -1.65 0.17
C ARG A 19 7.21 -0.96 -1.06
N VAL A 20 6.15 -1.54 -1.61
CA VAL A 20 5.36 -1.03 -2.74
C VAL A 20 4.02 -0.52 -2.22
N GLN A 21 3.81 0.79 -2.28
CA GLN A 21 2.56 1.41 -1.84
C GLN A 21 1.59 1.62 -3.00
N TYR A 22 0.29 1.41 -2.74
CA TYR A 22 -0.77 1.77 -3.66
C TYR A 22 -1.14 3.26 -3.52
N GLY A 23 -0.96 4.03 -4.59
CA GLY A 23 -1.23 5.48 -4.62
C GLY A 23 -2.57 5.89 -5.23
N GLY A 24 -3.48 4.94 -5.48
CA GLY A 24 -4.82 5.24 -6.00
C GLY A 24 -5.79 5.73 -4.92
N SER A 25 -7.08 5.73 -5.24
CA SER A 25 -8.14 6.17 -4.31
C SER A 25 -8.34 5.16 -3.17
N VAL A 26 -7.56 5.33 -2.09
CA VAL A 26 -7.74 4.57 -0.84
C VAL A 26 -8.73 5.29 0.05
N LYS A 27 -9.73 4.56 0.52
CA LYS A 27 -10.78 5.02 1.42
C LYS A 27 -11.03 3.95 2.50
N PRO A 28 -11.70 4.29 3.61
CA PRO A 28 -12.05 3.30 4.61
C PRO A 28 -12.75 2.07 4.03
N GLU A 29 -13.64 2.25 3.05
CA GLU A 29 -14.49 1.18 2.51
C GLU A 29 -13.73 0.16 1.65
N ASN A 30 -12.56 0.50 1.12
CA ASN A 30 -11.78 -0.38 0.23
C ASN A 30 -10.37 -0.71 0.75
N SER A 31 -9.92 -0.03 1.81
CA SER A 31 -8.56 -0.17 2.34
C SER A 31 -8.20 -1.60 2.74
N ALA A 32 -9.11 -2.33 3.39
CA ALA A 32 -8.87 -3.71 3.80
C ALA A 32 -8.66 -4.66 2.62
N GLU A 33 -9.47 -4.54 1.55
CA GLU A 33 -9.32 -5.36 0.36
C GLU A 33 -8.02 -5.03 -0.39
N LEU A 34 -7.65 -3.75 -0.45
CA LEU A 34 -6.41 -3.30 -1.07
C LEU A 34 -5.18 -3.81 -0.31
N PHE A 35 -5.18 -3.75 1.03
CA PHE A 35 -4.06 -4.19 1.85
C PHE A 35 -3.96 -5.72 1.99
N ALA A 36 -4.98 -6.47 1.56
CA ALA A 36 -4.92 -7.93 1.46
C ALA A 36 -4.23 -8.43 0.17
N GLN A 37 -3.87 -7.54 -0.76
CA GLN A 37 -3.22 -7.91 -2.02
C GLN A 37 -1.73 -8.19 -1.81
N ASP A 38 -1.22 -9.33 -2.28
CA ASP A 38 0.17 -9.79 -2.11
C ASP A 38 1.26 -8.79 -2.54
N ASN A 39 0.94 -7.84 -3.42
CA ASN A 39 1.89 -6.87 -3.97
C ASN A 39 1.63 -5.42 -3.51
N ILE A 40 0.82 -5.24 -2.46
CA ILE A 40 0.54 -3.95 -1.84
C ILE A 40 0.98 -3.99 -0.38
N ASP A 41 2.02 -3.23 -0.06
CA ASP A 41 2.61 -3.18 1.30
C ASP A 41 2.08 -1.99 2.11
N GLY A 42 1.07 -1.28 1.58
CA GLY A 42 0.45 -0.11 2.19
C GLY A 42 -0.11 0.88 1.17
N GLY A 43 -0.46 2.08 1.63
CA GLY A 43 -1.09 3.10 0.79
C GLY A 43 -0.46 4.48 0.91
N LEU A 44 -0.39 5.20 -0.20
CA LEU A 44 -0.08 6.63 -0.24
C LEU A 44 -1.39 7.42 -0.26
N ILE A 45 -1.83 7.87 0.92
CA ILE A 45 -3.18 8.38 1.13
C ILE A 45 -3.27 9.87 0.78
N GLY A 46 -4.17 10.21 -0.16
CA GLY A 46 -4.47 11.58 -0.56
C GLY A 46 -5.56 12.23 0.31
N GLY A 47 -6.69 12.61 -0.30
CA GLY A 47 -7.75 13.38 0.37
C GLY A 47 -8.29 12.77 1.67
N ALA A 48 -8.35 11.44 1.78
CA ALA A 48 -8.79 10.76 3.00
C ALA A 48 -7.82 10.93 4.19
N ALA A 49 -6.58 11.37 3.95
CA ALA A 49 -5.63 11.70 5.01
C ALA A 49 -5.90 13.07 5.67
N LEU A 50 -6.74 13.91 5.04
CA LEU A 50 -7.10 15.23 5.57
C LEU A 50 -8.22 15.17 6.62
N ASP A 51 -8.87 14.02 6.76
CA ASP A 51 -9.83 13.72 7.82
C ASP A 51 -9.25 12.67 8.77
N ALA A 52 -9.13 13.02 10.06
CA ALA A 52 -8.48 12.15 11.04
C ALA A 52 -9.24 10.82 11.25
N GLY A 53 -10.58 10.84 11.15
CA GLY A 53 -11.41 9.65 11.31
C GLY A 53 -11.23 8.69 10.15
N GLN A 54 -11.26 9.20 8.92
CA GLN A 54 -11.00 8.41 7.72
C GLN A 54 -9.58 7.85 7.72
N PHE A 55 -8.58 8.68 8.03
CA PHE A 55 -7.19 8.23 8.07
C PHE A 55 -6.98 7.15 9.14
N ALA A 56 -7.54 7.32 10.35
CA ALA A 56 -7.47 6.31 11.40
C ALA A 56 -8.15 5.00 11.01
N ALA A 57 -9.27 5.05 10.29
CA ALA A 57 -9.94 3.85 9.77
C ALA A 57 -9.07 3.11 8.75
N ILE A 58 -8.40 3.84 7.84
CA ILE A 58 -7.47 3.26 6.87
C ILE A 58 -6.27 2.63 7.57
N VAL A 59 -5.67 3.31 8.56
CA VAL A 59 -4.55 2.76 9.33
C VAL A 59 -4.96 1.46 10.05
N LYS A 60 -6.16 1.43 10.65
CA LYS A 60 -6.68 0.21 11.31
C LYS A 60 -6.88 -0.95 10.34
N ALA A 61 -7.22 -0.68 9.09
CA ALA A 61 -7.37 -1.72 8.07
C ALA A 61 -6.03 -2.35 7.65
N ALA A 62 -4.89 -1.74 8.02
CA ALA A 62 -3.53 -2.21 7.73
C ALA A 62 -2.86 -2.93 8.92
N LEU A 63 -3.57 -3.12 10.04
CA LEU A 63 -3.10 -3.83 11.24
C LEU A 63 -3.57 -5.29 11.23
#